data_AF-V6LZZ7-F1
#
_entry.id   AF-V6LZZ7-F1
#
_cell.length_a   1.000
_cell.length_b   1.000
_cell.length_c   1.000
_cell.angle_alpha   90.00
_cell.angle_beta   90.00
_cell.angle_gamma   90.00
#
_symmetry.space_group_name_H-M   'P 1'
#
loop_
_entity.id
_entity.type
_entity.pdbx_description
1 polymer ?
#
loop_
_entity_poly.entity_id
_entity_poly.type
_entity_poly.pdbx_seq_one_letter_code
_entity_poly.pdbx_strand_id
1 'polypeptide(L)'
;MSRPARSWRKHFADERGATMVTVLFFFLCLGGLLSILLLQEQVDYWEMHMQQTADAISKGARAAGKWEYVDEQGAVQKRLFATAQEARRYEADIVRGAREEAELLWGLNTPKWDNWGDRTSIVHQRGESAQLYRQGIYHVSVGMKKNIPIFWNRFQLLLERVSQSEI
;
A
#
# COMPACT_ATOMS: atom_id res chain seq x y z
N MET A 1 51.99 -9.96 57.21
CA MET A 1 50.55 -9.95 56.91
C MET A 1 50.26 -8.86 55.88
N SER A 2 50.14 -9.20 54.60
CA SER A 2 49.64 -8.28 53.58
C SER A 2 49.06 -9.08 52.42
N ARG A 3 47.80 -8.77 52.05
CA ARG A 3 47.22 -8.75 50.68
C ARG A 3 45.73 -9.17 50.61
N PRO A 4 44.79 -8.37 51.14
CA PRO A 4 43.41 -8.40 50.66
C PRO A 4 43.25 -7.69 49.29
N ALA A 5 44.12 -6.73 48.96
CA ALA A 5 43.96 -5.85 47.79
C ALA A 5 44.00 -6.55 46.41
N ARG A 6 44.60 -7.75 46.30
CA ARG A 6 44.72 -8.48 45.03
C ARG A 6 43.46 -9.28 44.68
N SER A 7 42.70 -9.76 45.67
CA SER A 7 41.47 -10.54 45.41
C SER A 7 40.31 -9.61 45.05
N TRP A 8 40.21 -8.45 45.72
CA TRP A 8 39.20 -7.43 45.43
C TRP A 8 39.36 -6.82 44.03
N ARG A 9 40.59 -6.56 43.58
CA ARG A 9 40.84 -6.08 42.20
C ARG A 9 40.42 -7.08 41.12
N LYS A 10 40.52 -8.39 41.37
CA LYS A 10 40.02 -9.41 40.45
C LYS A 10 38.49 -9.46 40.44
N HIS A 11 37.87 -9.46 41.62
CA HIS A 11 36.41 -9.39 41.75
C HIS A 11 35.80 -8.17 41.05
N PHE A 12 36.37 -6.98 41.26
CA PHE A 12 35.89 -5.76 40.57
C PHE A 12 36.11 -5.79 39.06
N ALA A 13 37.15 -6.47 38.56
CA ALA A 13 37.38 -6.61 37.12
C ALA A 13 36.38 -7.58 36.48
N ASP A 14 36.08 -8.70 37.16
CA ASP A 14 35.07 -9.68 36.71
C ASP A 14 33.65 -9.09 36.77
N GLU A 15 33.32 -8.33 37.82
CA GLU A 15 32.03 -7.62 37.92
C GLU A 15 31.88 -6.54 36.84
N ARG A 16 32.93 -5.76 36.56
CA ARG A 16 32.93 -4.77 35.47
C ARG A 16 32.84 -5.42 34.10
N GLY A 17 33.50 -6.55 33.88
CA GLY A 17 33.41 -7.32 32.63
C GLY A 17 32.02 -7.89 32.41
N ALA A 18 31.43 -8.49 33.45
CA ALA A 18 30.06 -9.00 33.41
C ALA A 18 29.04 -7.86 33.15
N THR A 19 29.21 -6.70 33.80
CA THR A 19 28.37 -5.52 33.59
C THR A 19 28.51 -4.96 32.18
N MET A 20 29.72 -4.98 31.60
CA MET A 20 29.93 -4.51 30.23
C MET A 20 29.26 -5.43 29.20
N VAL A 21 29.36 -6.75 29.39
CA VAL A 21 28.72 -7.74 28.51
C VAL A 21 27.19 -7.65 28.60
N THR A 22 26.63 -7.50 29.80
CA THR A 22 25.18 -7.35 29.96
C THR A 22 24.66 -6.04 29.38
N VAL A 23 25.41 -4.94 29.49
CA VAL A 23 25.06 -3.65 28.86
C VAL A 23 25.11 -3.74 27.33
N LEU A 24 26.16 -4.37 26.77
CA LEU A 24 26.24 -4.60 25.32
C LEU A 24 25.09 -5.48 24.82
N PHE A 25 24.78 -6.55 25.56
CA PHE A 25 23.64 -7.42 25.25
C PHE A 25 22.31 -6.64 25.30
N PHE A 26 22.12 -5.79 26.32
CA PHE A 26 20.95 -4.94 26.42
C PHE A 26 20.81 -3.99 25.21
N PHE A 27 21.90 -3.33 24.78
CA PHE A 27 21.86 -2.47 23.60
C PHE A 27 21.60 -3.24 22.30
N LEU A 28 22.11 -4.47 22.16
CA LEU A 28 21.79 -5.34 21.04
C LEU A 28 20.30 -5.72 21.02
N CYS A 29 19.74 -6.09 22.18
CA CYS A 29 18.30 -6.37 22.31
C CYS A 29 17.45 -5.12 22.00
N LEU A 30 17.84 -3.96 22.51
CA LEU A 30 17.15 -2.69 22.26
C LEU A 30 17.20 -2.31 20.78
N GLY A 31 18.37 -2.40 20.14
CA GLY A 31 18.54 -2.15 18.72
C GLY A 31 17.75 -3.14 17.84
N GLY A 32 17.71 -4.41 18.23
CA GLY A 32 16.89 -5.43 17.58
C GLY A 32 15.40 -5.12 17.67
N LEU A 33 14.92 -4.76 18.86
CA LEU A 33 13.52 -4.39 19.08
C LEU A 33 13.13 -3.14 18.28
N LEU A 34 13.98 -2.11 18.26
CA LEU A 34 13.77 -0.91 17.44
C LEU A 34 13.73 -1.23 15.95
N SER A 35 14.60 -2.13 15.47
CA SER A 35 14.62 -2.53 14.07
C SER A 35 13.33 -3.23 13.66
N ILE A 36 12.76 -4.07 14.53
CA ILE A 36 11.46 -4.73 14.29
C ILE A 36 10.33 -3.71 14.24
N LEU A 37 10.31 -2.76 15.17
CA LEU A 37 9.29 -1.69 15.20
C LEU A 37 9.33 -0.84 13.93
N LEU A 38 10.52 -0.44 13.48
CA LEU A 38 10.68 0.32 12.24
C LEU A 38 10.22 -0.45 11.01
N LEU A 39 10.49 -1.76 10.95
CA LEU A 39 9.99 -2.61 9.87
C LEU A 39 8.47 -2.70 9.87
N GLN A 40 7.85 -2.80 11.05
CA GLN A 40 6.39 -2.81 11.18
C GLN A 40 5.77 -1.50 10.71
N GLU A 41 6.27 -0.35 11.19
CA GLU A 41 5.78 0.97 10.75
C GLU A 41 5.92 1.17 9.24
N GLN A 42 7.00 0.64 8.64
CA GLN A 42 7.21 0.72 7.21
C GLN A 42 6.19 -0.10 6.41
N VAL A 43 5.80 -1.28 6.91
CA VAL A 43 4.73 -2.09 6.31
C VAL A 43 3.38 -1.39 6.42
N ASP A 44 3.06 -0.84 7.60
CA ASP A 44 1.82 -0.11 7.84
C ASP A 44 1.71 1.13 6.93
N TYR A 45 2.83 1.84 6.73
CA TYR A 45 2.90 2.96 5.81
C TYR A 45 2.61 2.55 4.36
N TRP A 46 3.19 1.46 3.88
CA TRP A 46 2.94 0.96 2.52
C TRP A 46 1.48 0.52 2.34
N GLU A 47 0.92 -0.15 3.32
CA GLU A 47 -0.48 -0.55 3.33
C GLU A 47 -1.42 0.65 3.23
N MET A 48 -1.21 1.66 4.08
CA MET A 48 -2.01 2.88 4.07
C MET A 48 -1.87 3.63 2.73
N HIS A 49 -0.66 3.77 2.20
CA HIS A 49 -0.44 4.44 0.93
C HIS A 49 -1.10 3.67 -0.24
N MET A 50 -1.06 2.34 -0.24
CA MET A 50 -1.76 1.52 -1.23
C MET A 50 -3.28 1.71 -1.14
N GLN A 51 -3.84 1.73 0.06
CA GLN A 51 -5.26 1.98 0.26
C GLN A 51 -5.66 3.37 -0.26
N GLN A 52 -4.91 4.41 0.08
CA GLN A 52 -5.16 5.77 -0.40
C GLN A 52 -5.05 5.87 -1.92
N THR A 53 -4.08 5.17 -2.52
CA THR A 53 -3.92 5.12 -3.98
C THR A 53 -5.11 4.43 -4.63
N ALA A 54 -5.54 3.28 -4.10
CA ALA A 54 -6.70 2.56 -4.60
C ALA A 54 -7.98 3.40 -4.49
N ASP A 55 -8.17 4.13 -3.38
CA ASP A 55 -9.32 5.02 -3.16
C ASP A 55 -9.29 6.25 -4.06
N ALA A 56 -8.13 6.85 -4.29
CA ALA A 56 -7.99 7.99 -5.19
C ALA A 56 -8.31 7.58 -6.63
N ILE A 57 -7.78 6.44 -7.07
CA ILE A 57 -8.04 5.88 -8.41
C ILE A 57 -9.51 5.51 -8.56
N SER A 58 -10.11 4.84 -7.58
CA SER A 58 -11.50 4.40 -7.67
C SER A 58 -12.47 5.58 -7.74
N LYS A 59 -12.27 6.59 -6.90
CA LYS A 59 -13.08 7.82 -6.87
C LYS A 59 -12.87 8.69 -8.10
N GLY A 60 -11.62 8.85 -8.56
CA GLY A 60 -11.30 9.63 -9.75
C GLY A 60 -11.87 9.00 -11.03
N ALA A 61 -11.69 7.68 -11.18
CA ALA A 61 -12.26 6.89 -12.27
C ALA A 61 -13.78 7.02 -12.33
N ARG A 62 -14.45 6.86 -11.18
CA ARG A 62 -15.89 7.07 -11.04
C ARG A 62 -16.29 8.48 -11.48
N ALA A 63 -15.62 9.51 -10.97
CA ALA A 63 -15.97 10.90 -11.27
C ALA A 63 -15.88 11.21 -12.76
N ALA A 64 -14.87 10.68 -13.45
CA ALA A 64 -14.70 10.86 -14.90
C ALA A 64 -15.73 10.09 -15.72
N GLY A 65 -15.99 8.82 -15.38
CA GLY A 65 -16.89 7.96 -16.16
C GLY A 65 -18.38 8.14 -15.86
N LYS A 66 -18.74 8.93 -14.85
CA LYS A 66 -20.13 9.12 -14.42
C LYS A 66 -20.85 10.09 -15.36
N TRP A 67 -22.02 9.68 -15.82
CA TRP A 67 -22.97 10.56 -16.50
C TRP A 67 -24.33 10.51 -15.83
N GLU A 68 -24.94 11.68 -15.66
CA GLU A 68 -26.31 11.84 -15.20
C GLU A 68 -27.17 12.35 -16.36
N TYR A 69 -28.29 11.68 -16.61
CA TYR A 69 -29.27 12.08 -17.63
C TYR A 69 -30.68 12.01 -17.05
N VAL A 70 -31.60 12.78 -17.63
CA VAL A 70 -33.01 12.75 -17.26
C VAL A 70 -33.72 11.82 -18.22
N ASP A 71 -34.43 10.82 -17.69
CA ASP A 71 -35.23 9.93 -18.51
C ASP A 71 -36.53 10.60 -19.00
N GLU A 72 -37.26 9.92 -19.89
CA GLU A 72 -38.52 10.41 -20.45
C GLU A 72 -39.61 10.62 -19.38
N GLN A 73 -39.45 10.02 -18.18
CA GLN A 73 -40.33 10.16 -17.03
C GLN A 73 -39.91 11.29 -16.07
N GLY A 74 -38.82 12.01 -16.37
CA GLY A 74 -38.30 13.09 -15.55
C GLY A 74 -37.44 12.63 -14.36
N ALA A 75 -37.11 11.35 -14.24
CA ALA A 75 -36.23 10.84 -13.21
C ALA A 75 -34.75 10.94 -13.64
N VAL A 76 -33.90 11.34 -12.67
CA VAL A 76 -32.46 11.43 -12.89
C VAL A 76 -31.86 10.03 -12.80
N GLN A 77 -31.39 9.53 -13.95
CA GLN A 77 -30.65 8.29 -14.04
C GLN A 77 -29.16 8.57 -14.05
N LYS A 78 -28.40 7.68 -13.42
CA LYS A 78 -26.94 7.78 -13.37
C LYS A 78 -26.33 6.52 -13.96
N ARG A 79 -25.32 6.68 -14.80
CA ARG A 79 -24.63 5.58 -15.45
C ARG A 79 -23.12 5.80 -15.44
N LEU A 80 -22.37 4.70 -15.29
CA LEU A 80 -20.92 4.73 -15.39
C LEU A 80 -20.48 4.09 -16.71
N PHE A 81 -19.64 4.79 -17.46
CA PHE A 81 -19.05 4.31 -18.71
C PHE A 81 -17.60 3.90 -18.50
N ALA A 82 -17.21 2.77 -19.07
CA ALA A 82 -15.84 2.28 -18.94
C ALA A 82 -14.87 3.07 -19.83
N THR A 83 -15.30 3.43 -21.05
CA THR A 83 -14.47 4.10 -22.07
C THR A 83 -15.19 5.28 -22.71
N ALA A 84 -14.45 6.26 -23.24
CA ALA A 84 -15.03 7.37 -23.99
C ALA A 84 -15.70 6.88 -25.29
N GLN A 85 -15.26 5.76 -25.85
CA GLN A 85 -15.90 5.16 -27.02
C GLN A 85 -17.28 4.58 -26.69
N GLU A 86 -17.43 3.93 -25.52
CA GLU A 86 -18.72 3.45 -25.04
C GLU A 86 -19.68 4.62 -24.82
N ALA A 87 -19.23 5.66 -24.12
CA ALA A 87 -19.99 6.87 -23.89
C ALA A 87 -20.53 7.50 -25.18
N ARG A 88 -19.68 7.66 -26.21
CA ARG A 88 -20.09 8.22 -27.50
C ARG A 88 -21.22 7.45 -28.18
N ARG A 89 -21.33 6.14 -27.97
CA ARG A 89 -22.45 5.33 -28.50
C ARG A 89 -23.78 5.63 -27.82
N TYR A 90 -23.73 6.20 -26.60
CA TYR A 90 -24.90 6.60 -25.82
C TYR A 90 -25.09 8.12 -25.83
N GLU A 91 -24.36 8.85 -26.68
CA GLU A 91 -24.35 10.32 -26.75
C GLU A 91 -23.82 11.00 -25.47
N ALA A 92 -23.08 10.23 -24.67
CA ALA A 92 -21.93 10.59 -23.84
C ALA A 92 -21.37 12.00 -23.87
N ASP A 93 -21.80 12.96 -23.03
CA ASP A 93 -20.92 14.11 -22.73
C ASP A 93 -19.96 13.79 -21.57
N ILE A 94 -19.01 12.89 -21.83
CA ILE A 94 -17.88 12.64 -20.94
C ILE A 94 -16.56 12.78 -21.71
N VAL A 95 -15.55 13.36 -21.05
CA VAL A 95 -14.22 13.54 -21.65
C VAL A 95 -13.46 12.22 -21.75
N ARG A 96 -13.58 11.37 -20.71
CA ARG A 96 -12.86 10.10 -20.55
C ARG A 96 -13.73 9.09 -19.80
N GLY A 97 -13.63 7.82 -20.18
CA GLY A 97 -14.28 6.74 -19.43
C GLY A 97 -13.57 6.42 -18.12
N ALA A 98 -14.25 5.72 -17.21
CA ALA A 98 -13.72 5.39 -15.89
C ALA A 98 -12.42 4.57 -15.96
N ARG A 99 -12.31 3.64 -16.91
CA ARG A 99 -11.10 2.82 -17.09
C ARG A 99 -9.94 3.67 -17.60
N GLU A 100 -10.18 4.51 -18.59
CA GLU A 100 -9.16 5.39 -19.18
C GLU A 100 -8.61 6.37 -18.13
N GLU A 101 -9.48 6.95 -17.31
CA GLU A 101 -9.06 7.81 -16.21
C GLU A 101 -8.28 7.05 -15.14
N ALA A 102 -8.71 5.83 -14.80
CA ALA A 102 -8.00 5.02 -13.82
C ALA A 102 -6.59 4.61 -14.28
N GLU A 103 -6.42 4.29 -15.56
CA GLU A 103 -5.10 3.98 -16.13
C GLU A 103 -4.18 5.22 -16.09
N LEU A 104 -4.73 6.41 -16.32
CA LEU A 104 -4.01 7.68 -16.19
C LEU A 104 -3.64 8.01 -14.74
N LEU A 105 -4.61 7.91 -13.82
CA LEU A 105 -4.39 8.11 -12.39
C LEU A 105 -3.42 7.08 -11.82
N TRP A 106 -3.46 5.85 -12.32
CA TRP A 106 -2.44 4.86 -12.02
C TRP A 106 -1.09 5.31 -12.53
N GLY A 107 -0.93 5.72 -13.79
CA GLY A 107 0.35 6.19 -14.32
C GLY A 107 0.95 7.37 -13.53
N LEU A 108 0.11 8.29 -13.06
CA LEU A 108 0.51 9.46 -12.27
C LEU A 108 0.81 9.13 -10.81
N ASN A 109 0.06 8.21 -10.20
CA ASN A 109 0.24 7.79 -8.82
C ASN A 109 1.04 6.50 -8.70
N THR A 110 1.57 5.96 -9.81
CA THR A 110 2.41 4.75 -9.78
C THR A 110 3.60 5.16 -8.96
N PRO A 111 3.68 4.68 -7.72
CA PRO A 111 4.73 5.14 -6.87
C PRO A 111 6.02 4.61 -7.48
N LYS A 112 6.98 5.51 -7.73
CA LYS A 112 8.36 5.14 -8.00
C LYS A 112 8.94 4.55 -6.71
N TRP A 113 8.47 3.37 -6.33
CA TRP A 113 9.03 2.56 -5.27
C TRP A 113 10.30 1.96 -5.85
N ASP A 114 11.33 2.79 -5.83
CA ASP A 114 12.50 2.76 -6.70
C ASP A 114 13.51 1.69 -6.28
N ASN A 115 13.09 0.42 -6.29
CA ASN A 115 13.99 -0.72 -6.15
C ASN A 115 13.79 -1.70 -7.30
N TRP A 116 14.89 -2.03 -7.97
CA TRP A 116 14.97 -3.03 -9.04
C TRP A 116 14.45 -4.39 -8.55
N GLY A 117 13.19 -4.70 -8.86
CA GLY A 117 12.55 -5.98 -8.54
C GLY A 117 11.16 -5.85 -7.93
N ASP A 118 10.75 -4.66 -7.50
CA ASP A 118 9.39 -4.43 -7.01
C ASP A 118 8.43 -4.37 -8.20
N ARG A 119 7.31 -5.09 -8.12
CA ARG A 119 6.28 -5.10 -9.17
C ARG A 119 4.98 -4.58 -8.59
N THR A 120 4.49 -3.49 -9.17
CA THR A 120 3.16 -2.97 -8.88
C THR A 120 2.22 -3.38 -10.00
N SER A 121 0.99 -3.76 -9.65
CA SER A 121 -0.03 -4.15 -10.60
C SER A 121 -1.34 -3.51 -10.22
N ILE A 122 -1.98 -2.86 -11.18
CA ILE A 122 -3.38 -2.48 -11.09
C ILE A 122 -4.20 -3.50 -11.86
N VAL A 123 -5.20 -4.07 -11.20
CA VAL A 123 -6.19 -4.93 -11.82
C VAL A 123 -7.52 -4.21 -11.72
N HIS A 124 -7.95 -3.67 -12.86
CA HIS A 124 -9.30 -3.18 -13.04
C HIS A 124 -10.21 -4.40 -13.09
N GLN A 125 -11.20 -4.46 -12.19
CA GLN A 125 -12.24 -5.50 -12.17
C GLN A 125 -11.72 -6.95 -12.07
N ARG A 126 -11.40 -7.39 -10.85
CA ARG A 126 -11.20 -8.82 -10.59
C ARG A 126 -12.56 -9.52 -10.72
N GLY A 127 -12.86 -10.07 -11.89
CA GLY A 127 -13.84 -11.16 -12.05
C GLY A 127 -15.34 -10.85 -12.11
N GLU A 128 -15.84 -9.62 -11.94
CA GLU A 128 -17.31 -9.40 -11.95
C GLU A 128 -17.81 -8.33 -12.95
N SER A 129 -18.43 -8.86 -14.00
CA SER A 129 -19.55 -8.37 -14.84
C SER A 129 -19.64 -6.89 -15.21
N ALA A 130 -19.84 -6.62 -16.52
CA ALA A 130 -20.28 -5.33 -17.05
C ALA A 130 -21.55 -4.75 -16.37
N GLN A 131 -22.28 -5.59 -15.61
CA GLN A 131 -23.37 -5.16 -14.75
C GLN A 131 -22.95 -4.17 -13.64
N LEU A 132 -21.74 -4.27 -13.09
CA LEU A 132 -21.28 -3.33 -12.06
C LEU A 132 -21.16 -1.90 -12.59
N TYR A 133 -20.66 -1.71 -13.82
CA TYR A 133 -20.69 -0.40 -14.49
C TYR A 133 -22.11 0.12 -14.69
N ARG A 134 -23.05 -0.77 -15.05
CA ARG A 134 -24.47 -0.39 -15.18
C ARG A 134 -25.09 0.02 -13.84
N GLN A 135 -24.63 -0.56 -12.74
CA GLN A 135 -25.02 -0.20 -11.36
C GLN A 135 -24.22 1.00 -10.82
N GLY A 136 -23.25 1.51 -11.57
CA GLY A 136 -22.42 2.64 -11.16
C GLY A 136 -21.33 2.29 -10.16
N ILE A 137 -20.90 1.03 -10.11
CA ILE A 137 -19.87 0.55 -9.20
C ILE A 137 -18.54 0.45 -9.95
N TYR A 138 -17.53 1.17 -9.46
CA TYR A 138 -16.15 1.06 -9.93
C TYR A 138 -15.29 0.32 -8.91
N HIS A 139 -14.58 -0.72 -9.35
CA HIS A 139 -13.75 -1.58 -8.52
C HIS A 139 -12.31 -1.66 -9.05
N VAL A 140 -11.34 -1.46 -8.16
CA VAL A 140 -9.91 -1.56 -8.47
C VAL A 140 -9.17 -2.37 -7.41
N SER A 141 -8.30 -3.28 -7.85
CA SER A 141 -7.30 -3.91 -6.99
C SER A 141 -5.91 -3.35 -7.33
N VAL A 142 -5.20 -2.92 -6.31
CA VAL A 142 -3.81 -2.47 -6.39
C VAL A 142 -2.95 -3.46 -5.63
N GLY A 143 -2.02 -4.10 -6.32
CA GLY A 143 -1.08 -5.07 -5.77
C GLY A 143 0.35 -4.53 -5.80
N MET A 144 1.13 -4.86 -4.77
CA MET A 144 2.57 -4.64 -4.68
C MET A 144 3.26 -5.96 -4.32
N LYS A 145 4.30 -6.29 -5.07
CA LYS A 145 5.27 -7.32 -4.71
C LYS A 145 6.57 -6.63 -4.36
N LYS A 146 7.03 -6.80 -3.11
CA LYS A 146 8.25 -6.14 -2.60
C LYS A 146 9.25 -7.16 -2.07
N ASN A 147 10.51 -6.99 -2.42
CA ASN A 147 11.60 -7.82 -1.89
C ASN A 147 12.30 -7.09 -0.74
N ILE A 148 12.07 -7.53 0.49
CA ILE A 148 12.65 -6.92 1.69
C ILE A 148 13.87 -7.75 2.12
N PRO A 149 15.06 -7.15 2.26
CA PRO A 149 16.19 -7.83 2.86
C PRO A 149 15.95 -7.98 4.36
N ILE A 150 15.76 -9.20 4.84
CA ILE A 150 15.63 -9.52 6.27
C ILE A 150 16.87 -10.32 6.66
N PHE A 151 17.77 -9.67 7.40
CA PHE A 151 19.08 -10.18 7.81
C PHE A 151 19.91 -10.68 6.61
N TRP A 152 19.82 -11.97 6.31
CA TRP A 152 20.61 -12.67 5.29
C TRP A 152 19.79 -13.18 4.10
N ASN A 153 18.45 -13.08 4.19
CA ASN A 153 17.53 -13.58 3.18
C ASN A 153 16.69 -12.45 2.56
N ARG A 154 16.28 -12.64 1.32
CA ARG A 154 15.26 -11.79 0.70
C ARG A 154 13.89 -12.38 0.97
N PHE A 155 13.03 -11.63 1.64
CA PHE A 155 11.65 -11.99 1.88
C PHE A 155 10.76 -11.29 0.85
N GLN A 156 9.89 -12.05 0.18
CA GLN A 156 8.93 -11.48 -0.77
C GLN A 156 7.63 -11.16 -0.04
N LEU A 157 7.38 -9.87 0.15
CA LEU A 157 6.14 -9.34 0.68
C LEU A 157 5.15 -9.14 -0.48
N LEU A 158 3.97 -9.74 -0.38
CA LEU A 158 2.85 -9.51 -1.29
C LEU A 158 1.79 -8.69 -0.53
N LEU A 159 1.55 -7.47 -0.98
CA LEU A 159 0.47 -6.63 -0.49
C LEU A 159 -0.56 -6.48 -1.60
N GLU A 160 -1.84 -6.66 -1.29
CA GLU A 160 -2.95 -6.43 -2.20
C GLU A 160 -4.02 -5.61 -1.45
N ARG A 161 -4.50 -4.53 -2.09
CA ARG A 161 -5.58 -3.69 -1.55
C ARG A 161 -6.63 -3.48 -2.61
N VAL A 162 -7.88 -3.49 -2.16
CA VAL A 162 -9.06 -3.38 -3.01
C VAL A 162 -9.85 -2.15 -2.60
N SER A 163 -10.33 -1.39 -3.57
CA SER A 163 -11.21 -0.25 -3.37
C SER A 163 -12.42 -0.32 -4.31
N GLN A 164 -13.58 0.01 -3.76
CA GLN A 164 -14.87 0.05 -4.46
C GLN A 164 -15.52 1.42 -4.24
N SER A 165 -16.17 1.95 -5.28
CA SER A 165 -16.91 3.22 -5.24
C SER A 165 -18.24 3.11 -5.99
N GLU A 166 -19.35 3.50 -5.36
CA GLU A 166 -20.74 3.30 -5.84
C GLU A 166 -21.50 4.62 -6.06
N ILE A 167 -22.29 4.74 -7.15
CA ILE A 167 -22.92 5.99 -7.69
C ILE A 167 -23.97 6.64 -6.80
#